data_AF-A0A7C5SNM3-F1
#
_entry.id   AF-A0A7C5SNM3-F1
#
_cell.length_a   1.000
_cell.length_b   1.000
_cell.length_c   1.000
_cell.angle_alpha   90.00
_cell.angle_beta   90.00
_cell.angle_gamma   90.00
#
_symmetry.space_group_name_H-M   'P 1'
#
loop_
_entity.id
_entity.type
_entity.pdbx_description
1 polymer ?
#
loop_
_entity_poly.entity_id
_entity_poly.type
_entity_poly.pdbx_seq_one_letter_code
_entity_poly.pdbx_strand_id
1 'polypeptide(L)'
;MSLAKKIILLLILLLLLIIICLYYHTSDIYQKSLQPKDSTAQVVQSEFMEIDIRKSGDSLNAYGTFDSIDSIQSVDDVLMTSNLNITRDFKSSEFKKADTAAISVLNSILNPFMETYENGQITYKDGRLFISGETS
;
A
#
# COMPACT_ATOMS: atom_id res chain seq x y z
N MET A 1 22.16 18.25 58.69
CA MET A 1 21.51 17.19 57.88
C MET A 1 22.54 16.10 57.59
N SER A 2 22.33 14.86 58.05
CA SER A 2 23.34 13.79 57.94
C SER A 2 23.59 13.39 56.48
N LEU A 3 24.79 12.87 56.20
CA LEU A 3 25.21 12.42 54.87
C LEU A 3 24.18 11.44 54.25
N ALA A 4 23.66 10.52 55.06
CA ALA A 4 22.65 9.55 54.65
C ALA A 4 21.35 10.22 54.16
N LYS A 5 20.89 11.29 54.82
CA LYS A 5 19.69 12.03 54.40
C LYS A 5 19.90 12.77 53.08
N LYS A 6 21.12 13.24 52.79
CA LYS A 6 21.46 13.86 51.50
C LYS A 6 21.47 12.84 50.37
N ILE A 7 22.03 11.64 50.61
CA ILE A 7 22.05 10.55 49.62
C ILE A 7 20.63 10.08 49.29
N ILE A 8 19.78 9.89 50.30
CA ILE A 8 18.38 9.50 50.10
C ILE A 8 17.63 10.56 49.30
N LEU A 9 17.80 11.85 49.62
CA LEU A 9 17.17 12.94 48.86
C LEU A 9 17.62 12.94 47.38
N LEU A 10 18.90 12.66 47.12
CA LEU A 10 19.47 12.64 45.78
C LEU A 10 18.97 11.44 44.97
N LEU A 11 18.77 10.28 45.60
CA LEU A 11 18.16 9.11 44.98
C LEU A 11 16.67 9.35 44.63
N ILE A 12 15.92 10.02 45.50
CA ILE A 12 14.53 10.40 45.24
C ILE A 12 14.45 11.38 44.06
N LEU A 13 15.36 12.37 44.01
CA LEU A 13 15.44 13.33 42.92
C LEU A 13 15.75 12.62 41.59
N LEU A 14 16.68 11.66 41.58
CA LEU A 14 17.04 10.88 40.40
C LEU A 14 15.84 10.05 39.92
N LEU A 15 15.11 9.41 40.83
CA LEU A 15 13.91 8.63 40.50
C LEU A 15 12.83 9.50 39.85
N LEU A 16 12.58 10.69 40.40
CA LEU A 16 11.63 11.66 39.83
C LEU A 16 12.06 12.08 38.42
N LEU A 17 13.35 12.32 38.21
CA LEU A 17 13.88 12.70 36.90
C LEU A 17 13.70 11.59 35.86
N ILE A 18 13.91 10.33 36.24
CA ILE A 18 13.65 9.16 35.38
C ILE A 18 12.17 9.06 35.02
N ILE A 19 11.27 9.24 35.98
CA ILE A 19 9.81 9.21 35.73
C ILE A 19 9.40 10.33 34.76
N ILE A 20 9.93 11.54 34.94
CA ILE A 20 9.68 12.68 34.05
C ILE A 20 10.21 12.37 32.64
N CYS A 21 11.42 11.82 32.51
CA CYS A 21 11.97 11.43 31.21
C CYS A 21 11.08 10.38 30.50
N LEU A 22 10.60 9.37 31.23
CA LEU A 22 9.69 8.35 30.67
C LEU A 22 8.34 8.95 30.27
N TYR A 23 7.80 9.89 31.05
CA TYR A 23 6.55 10.59 30.73
C TYR A 23 6.67 11.46 29.46
N TYR A 24 7.76 12.21 29.32
CA TYR A 24 7.98 13.03 28.11
C TYR A 24 8.25 12.16 26.88
N HIS A 25 9.02 11.08 27.02
CA HIS A 25 9.29 10.16 25.92
C HIS A 25 8.02 9.43 25.46
N THR A 26 7.14 9.01 26.39
CA THR A 26 5.85 8.41 26.02
C THR A 26 4.90 9.43 25.39
N SER A 27 4.86 10.67 25.90
CA SER A 27 4.02 11.73 25.35
C SER A 27 4.40 12.11 23.90
N ASP A 28 5.70 12.09 23.56
CA ASP A 28 6.18 12.33 22.19
C ASP A 28 5.73 11.22 21.21
N ILE A 29 5.70 9.96 21.70
CA ILE A 29 5.15 8.82 20.94
C ILE A 29 3.63 8.96 20.76
N TYR A 30 2.90 9.35 21.82
CA TYR A 30 1.46 9.54 21.73
C TYR A 30 1.08 10.71 20.81
N GLN A 31 1.83 11.82 20.82
CA GLN A 31 1.56 12.94 19.91
C GLN A 31 1.90 12.64 18.45
N LYS A 32 2.93 11.84 18.16
CA LYS A 32 3.17 11.33 16.80
C LYS A 32 2.10 10.34 16.31
N SER A 33 1.46 9.63 17.23
CA SER A 33 0.37 8.69 16.95
C SER A 33 -0.99 9.39 16.75
N LEU A 34 -1.17 10.56 17.39
CA LEU A 34 -2.42 11.32 17.40
C LEU A 34 -2.46 12.51 16.44
N GLN A 35 -1.43 12.71 15.61
CA GLN A 35 -1.67 13.49 14.39
C GLN A 35 -2.74 12.73 13.60
N PRO A 36 -3.89 13.35 13.28
CA PRO A 36 -4.68 12.85 12.18
C PRO A 36 -3.73 12.91 11.00
N LYS A 37 -3.17 11.76 10.63
CA LYS A 37 -2.69 11.57 9.27
C LYS A 37 -3.90 11.99 8.47
N ASP A 38 -3.80 13.10 7.73
CA ASP A 38 -4.83 13.57 6.82
C ASP A 38 -5.13 12.41 5.89
N SER A 39 -6.02 11.54 6.35
CA SER A 39 -6.70 10.55 5.57
C SER A 39 -7.79 11.35 4.87
N THR A 40 -7.34 12.27 4.04
CA THR A 40 -7.72 12.17 2.64
C THR A 40 -7.53 10.69 2.30
N ALA A 41 -8.57 9.89 2.55
CA ALA A 41 -8.85 8.77 1.69
C ALA A 41 -8.89 9.43 0.32
N GLN A 42 -7.74 9.47 -0.33
CA GLN A 42 -7.59 9.92 -1.68
C GLN A 42 -8.52 8.94 -2.40
N VAL A 43 -9.72 9.40 -2.72
CA VAL A 43 -10.55 8.71 -3.68
C VAL A 43 -9.70 8.80 -4.93
N VAL A 44 -8.97 7.72 -5.19
CA VAL A 44 -8.08 7.60 -6.34
C VAL A 44 -8.99 7.54 -7.54
N GLN A 45 -9.45 8.70 -7.98
CA GLN A 45 -10.20 8.87 -9.21
C GLN A 45 -9.17 9.08 -10.31
N SER A 46 -8.51 7.99 -10.69
CA SER A 46 -7.81 7.95 -11.96
C SER A 46 -8.89 7.88 -13.04
N GLU A 47 -9.21 9.01 -13.67
CA GLU A 47 -10.19 9.07 -14.76
C GLU A 47 -9.70 8.35 -16.03
N PHE A 48 -8.42 7.93 -16.09
CA PHE A 48 -7.78 7.45 -17.32
C PHE A 48 -7.19 6.04 -17.23
N MET A 49 -7.36 5.35 -16.10
CA MET A 49 -6.97 3.95 -15.97
C MET A 49 -8.22 3.05 -16.00
N GLU A 50 -8.28 2.17 -16.99
CA GLU A 50 -9.27 1.09 -17.07
C GLU A 50 -8.56 -0.22 -17.33
N ILE A 51 -8.80 -1.24 -16.51
CA ILE A 51 -8.09 -2.53 -16.59
C ILE A 51 -9.07 -3.68 -16.39
N ASP A 52 -8.92 -4.74 -17.18
CA ASP A 52 -9.62 -6.01 -17.04
C ASP A 52 -8.61 -7.16 -17.20
N ILE A 53 -8.32 -7.85 -16.10
CA ILE A 53 -7.42 -9.01 -16.06
C ILE A 53 -8.23 -10.23 -15.67
N ARG A 54 -8.19 -11.26 -16.50
CA ARG A 54 -8.94 -12.51 -16.31
C ARG A 54 -7.99 -13.68 -16.29
N LYS A 55 -8.04 -14.49 -15.24
CA LYS A 55 -7.32 -15.75 -15.11
C LYS A 55 -8.28 -16.92 -15.27
N SER A 56 -7.87 -17.91 -16.05
CA SER A 56 -8.55 -19.19 -16.16
C SER A 56 -7.51 -20.30 -16.25
N GLY A 57 -7.36 -21.05 -15.16
CA GLY A 57 -6.30 -22.03 -14.99
C GLY A 57 -4.92 -21.37 -15.16
N ASP A 58 -4.13 -21.90 -16.08
CA ASP A 58 -2.77 -21.44 -16.38
C ASP A 58 -2.72 -20.30 -17.43
N SER A 59 -3.86 -19.75 -17.83
CA SER A 59 -3.95 -18.65 -18.80
C SER A 59 -4.41 -17.35 -18.15
N LEU A 60 -3.82 -16.24 -18.59
CA LEU A 60 -4.16 -14.90 -18.14
C LEU A 60 -4.36 -13.97 -19.33
N ASN A 61 -5.51 -13.29 -19.40
CA ASN A 61 -5.80 -12.27 -20.39
C ASN A 61 -5.85 -10.92 -19.70
N ALA A 62 -5.01 -9.97 -20.12
CA ALA A 62 -4.92 -8.64 -19.53
C ALA A 62 -5.20 -7.57 -20.58
N TYR A 63 -6.22 -6.76 -20.34
CA TYR A 63 -6.61 -5.65 -21.20
C TYR A 63 -6.61 -4.37 -20.38
N GLY A 64 -6.23 -3.25 -20.99
CA GLY A 64 -6.33 -1.99 -20.29
C GLY A 64 -5.93 -0.77 -21.08
N THR A 65 -6.45 0.36 -20.64
CA THR A 65 -5.97 1.69 -21.02
C THR A 65 -5.30 2.31 -19.81
N PHE A 66 -4.10 2.81 -20.02
CA PHE A 66 -3.26 3.44 -19.03
C PHE A 66 -3.03 4.91 -19.39
N ASP A 67 -2.65 5.69 -18.39
CA ASP A 67 -2.29 7.09 -18.49
C ASP A 67 -0.96 7.33 -19.22
N SER A 68 -0.04 6.38 -19.12
CA SER A 68 1.32 6.50 -19.64
C SER A 68 1.95 5.14 -19.98
N ILE A 69 2.99 5.19 -20.82
CA ILE A 69 3.80 4.02 -21.15
C ILE A 69 4.54 3.48 -19.92
N ASP A 70 4.96 4.36 -19.00
CA ASP A 70 5.61 3.96 -17.75
C ASP A 70 4.69 3.10 -16.88
N SER A 71 3.40 3.46 -16.79
CA SER A 71 2.39 2.67 -16.08
C SER A 71 2.17 1.30 -16.72
N ILE A 72 2.16 1.23 -18.06
CA ILE A 72 2.08 -0.04 -18.80
C ILE A 72 3.27 -0.91 -18.43
N GLN A 73 4.49 -0.38 -18.52
CA GLN A 73 5.71 -1.11 -18.19
C GLN A 73 5.69 -1.62 -16.75
N SER A 74 5.22 -0.80 -15.80
CA SER A 74 5.17 -1.21 -14.40
C SER A 74 4.24 -2.40 -14.15
N VAL A 75 3.11 -2.49 -14.85
CA VAL A 75 2.21 -3.65 -14.77
C VAL A 75 2.78 -4.85 -15.54
N ASP A 76 3.34 -4.60 -16.73
CA ASP A 76 3.94 -5.64 -17.56
C ASP A 76 5.08 -6.36 -16.86
N ASP A 77 5.93 -5.64 -16.13
CA ASP A 77 7.03 -6.22 -15.38
C ASP A 77 6.53 -7.24 -14.35
N VAL A 78 5.42 -6.97 -13.66
CA VAL A 78 4.82 -7.91 -12.70
C VAL A 78 4.26 -9.13 -13.41
N LEU A 79 3.49 -8.93 -14.50
CA LEU A 79 2.89 -10.03 -15.25
C LEU A 79 3.97 -10.97 -15.83
N MET A 80 5.09 -10.43 -16.30
CA MET A 80 6.21 -11.20 -16.85
C MET A 80 6.93 -12.09 -15.84
N THR A 81 6.74 -11.88 -14.54
CA THR A 81 7.27 -12.79 -13.51
C THR A 81 6.44 -14.05 -13.33
N SER A 82 5.23 -14.10 -13.89
CA SER A 82 4.35 -15.25 -13.77
C SER A 82 4.74 -16.37 -14.74
N ASN A 83 4.44 -17.61 -14.35
CA ASN A 83 4.57 -18.78 -15.24
C ASN A 83 3.31 -19.01 -16.10
N LEU A 84 2.38 -18.05 -16.12
CA LEU A 84 1.11 -18.18 -16.83
C LEU A 84 1.28 -17.87 -18.32
N ASN A 85 0.42 -18.44 -19.15
CA ASN A 85 0.30 -18.03 -20.54
C ASN A 85 -0.47 -16.71 -20.63
N ILE A 86 0.24 -15.62 -20.95
CA ILE A 86 -0.32 -14.26 -20.91
C ILE A 86 -0.64 -13.75 -22.31
N THR A 87 -1.91 -13.38 -22.53
CA THR A 87 -2.31 -12.51 -23.64
C THR A 87 -2.55 -11.11 -23.09
N ARG A 88 -2.01 -10.09 -23.78
CA ARG A 88 -2.13 -8.69 -23.33
C ARG A 88 -2.38 -7.73 -24.48
N ASP A 89 -3.28 -6.78 -24.26
CA ASP A 89 -3.52 -5.63 -25.14
C ASP A 89 -3.70 -4.37 -24.27
N PHE A 90 -2.59 -3.66 -24.10
CA PHE A 90 -2.50 -2.43 -23.32
C PHE A 90 -2.33 -1.22 -24.22
N LYS A 91 -3.05 -0.16 -23.90
CA LYS A 91 -3.04 1.10 -24.64
C LYS A 91 -2.66 2.24 -23.71
N SER A 92 -1.87 3.17 -24.23
CA SER A 92 -1.62 4.45 -23.57
C SER A 92 -2.63 5.47 -24.07
N SER A 93 -3.19 6.25 -23.16
CA SER A 93 -4.03 7.40 -23.51
C SER A 93 -3.22 8.66 -23.83
N GLU A 94 -1.91 8.69 -23.53
CA GLU A 94 -1.00 9.85 -23.70
C GLU A 94 -1.42 11.15 -22.97
N PHE A 95 -2.52 11.12 -22.20
CA PHE A 95 -3.05 12.28 -21.48
C PHE A 95 -2.70 12.21 -19.99
N LYS A 96 -1.68 13.01 -19.60
CA LYS A 96 -1.20 13.26 -18.21
C LYS A 96 -0.81 12.02 -17.39
N LYS A 97 0.30 12.14 -16.64
CA LYS A 97 0.71 11.18 -15.60
C LYS A 97 -0.42 10.90 -14.61
N ALA A 98 -0.77 9.63 -14.42
CA ALA A 98 -1.68 9.17 -13.40
C ALA A 98 -1.11 9.37 -12.00
N ASP A 99 -2.05 9.30 -11.08
CA ASP A 99 -1.84 9.03 -9.67
C ASP A 99 -1.10 7.70 -9.50
N THR A 100 0.17 7.76 -9.11
CA THR A 100 1.05 6.61 -8.85
C THR A 100 0.47 5.60 -7.86
N ALA A 101 -0.52 6.01 -7.06
CA ALA A 101 -1.18 5.16 -6.08
C ALA A 101 -1.98 4.02 -6.72
N ALA A 102 -2.70 4.24 -7.83
CA ALA A 102 -3.57 3.22 -8.43
C ALA A 102 -2.75 2.04 -9.00
N ILE A 103 -1.67 2.37 -9.72
CA ILE A 103 -0.72 1.40 -10.28
C ILE A 103 -0.01 0.65 -9.15
N SER A 104 0.39 1.34 -8.08
CA SER A 104 1.01 0.71 -6.92
C SER A 104 0.09 -0.32 -6.26
N VAL A 105 -1.19 0.03 -6.06
CA VAL A 105 -2.19 -0.91 -5.51
C VAL A 105 -2.37 -2.09 -6.45
N LEU A 106 -2.56 -1.86 -7.74
CA LEU A 106 -2.69 -2.94 -8.72
C LEU A 106 -1.48 -3.89 -8.69
N ASN A 107 -0.26 -3.36 -8.75
CA ASN A 107 0.94 -4.19 -8.73
C ASN A 107 1.06 -5.00 -7.43
N SER A 108 0.61 -4.45 -6.30
CA SER A 108 0.64 -5.17 -5.02
C SER A 108 -0.31 -6.37 -4.95
N ILE A 109 -1.37 -6.41 -5.77
CA ILE A 109 -2.37 -7.48 -5.77
C ILE A 109 -2.17 -8.52 -6.88
N LEU A 110 -1.42 -8.20 -7.94
CA LEU A 110 -1.28 -9.09 -9.11
C LEU A 110 -0.65 -10.43 -8.75
N ASN A 111 0.46 -10.44 -8.00
CA ASN A 111 1.12 -11.69 -7.59
C ASN A 111 0.21 -12.54 -6.70
N PRO A 112 -0.36 -12.01 -5.59
CA PRO A 112 -1.34 -12.76 -4.79
C PRO A 112 -2.52 -13.29 -5.61
N PHE A 113 -3.01 -12.50 -6.57
CA PHE A 113 -4.11 -12.91 -7.44
C PHE A 113 -3.74 -14.10 -8.33
N MET A 114 -2.56 -14.04 -8.98
CA MET A 114 -2.07 -15.11 -9.84
C MET A 114 -1.77 -16.40 -9.05
N GLU A 115 -1.35 -16.28 -7.79
CA GLU A 115 -1.06 -17.42 -6.91
C GLU A 115 -2.32 -18.05 -6.30
N THR A 116 -3.34 -17.25 -5.97
CA THR A 116 -4.47 -17.70 -5.14
C THR A 116 -5.69 -18.15 -5.95
N TYR A 117 -5.95 -17.53 -7.11
CA TYR A 117 -7.20 -17.75 -7.85
C TYR A 117 -7.00 -18.72 -9.00
N GLU A 118 -7.85 -19.74 -9.13
CA GLU A 118 -7.86 -20.61 -10.33
C GLU A 118 -8.63 -19.97 -11.48
N ASN A 119 -9.80 -19.41 -11.17
CA ASN A 119 -10.66 -18.67 -12.09
C ASN A 119 -10.99 -17.33 -11.46
N GLY A 120 -10.39 -16.25 -11.96
CA GLY A 120 -10.48 -14.95 -11.31
C GLY A 120 -10.51 -13.79 -12.27
N GLN A 121 -10.94 -12.65 -11.75
CA GLN A 121 -10.98 -11.39 -12.47
C GLN A 121 -10.55 -10.25 -11.54
N ILE A 122 -9.69 -9.37 -12.06
CA ILE A 122 -9.43 -8.04 -11.52
C ILE A 122 -9.98 -7.04 -12.53
N THR A 123 -10.80 -6.11 -12.07
CA THR A 123 -11.26 -4.97 -12.88
C THR A 123 -11.00 -3.68 -12.15
N TYR A 124 -10.36 -2.72 -12.80
CA TYR A 124 -10.29 -1.34 -12.32
C TYR A 124 -11.04 -0.45 -13.29
N LYS A 125 -12.11 0.20 -12.82
CA LYS A 125 -12.95 1.08 -13.62
C LYS A 125 -13.66 2.10 -12.72
N ASP A 126 -13.87 3.31 -13.22
CA ASP A 126 -14.58 4.39 -12.49
C ASP A 126 -13.95 4.67 -11.11
N GLY A 127 -12.62 4.60 -11.02
CA GLY A 127 -11.86 4.78 -9.78
C GLY A 127 -11.99 3.64 -8.77
N ARG A 128 -12.58 2.49 -9.16
CA ARG A 128 -12.87 1.37 -8.27
C ARG A 128 -12.20 0.10 -8.76
N LEU A 129 -11.58 -0.59 -7.82
CA LEU A 129 -10.97 -1.90 -8.01
C LEU A 129 -11.92 -2.99 -7.52
N PHE A 130 -12.19 -3.97 -8.38
CA PHE A 130 -12.97 -5.16 -8.10
C PHE A 130 -12.10 -6.39 -8.30
N ILE A 131 -12.15 -7.32 -7.35
CA ILE A 131 -11.47 -8.61 -7.43
C ILE A 131 -12.50 -9.68 -7.10
N SER A 132 -12.60 -10.69 -7.94
CA SER A 132 -13.49 -11.82 -7.74
C SER A 132 -12.89 -13.09 -8.31
N GLY A 133 -13.26 -14.24 -7.77
CA GLY A 133 -12.89 -15.52 -8.35
C GLY A 133 -13.01 -16.67 -7.37
N GLU A 134 -12.64 -17.85 -7.85
CA GLU A 134 -12.57 -19.08 -7.09
C GLU A 134 -11.15 -19.26 -6.55
N THR A 135 -11.05 -19.47 -5.24
CA THR A 135 -9.79 -19.80 -4.56
C THR A 135 -9.63 -21.30 -4.50
N SER A 136 -8.45 -21.80 -4.88
CA SER A 136 -8.02 -23.19 -4.67
C SER A 136 -7.66 -23.51 -3.23
#